data_AF-A0AAP5GZH5-F1
#
_entry.id   AF-A0AAP5GZH5-F1
#
_cell.length_a   1.000
_cell.length_b   1.000
_cell.length_c   1.000
_cell.angle_alpha   90.00
_cell.angle_beta   90.00
_cell.angle_gamma   90.00
#
_symmetry.space_group_name_H-M   'P 1'
#
loop_
_entity.id
_entity.type
_entity.pdbx_description
1 polymer ?
#
loop_
_entity_poly.entity_id
_entity_poly.type
_entity_poly.pdbx_seq_one_letter_code
_entity_poly.pdbx_strand_id
1 'polypeptide(L)'
;MNRELRSELQFESESNLSSDTDVGADRDANVNLKEAQMNPLVCPLCGEANGCSYAAGAPHSECWCNQAVFPEGVFDRIPTEQRRKSCICQTCLAEFKARG
;
A
#
# COMPACT_ATOMS: atom_id res chain seq x y z
N MET A 1 38.12 -41.24 -12.17
CA MET A 1 38.52 -40.64 -10.88
C MET A 1 37.30 -39.94 -10.31
N ASN A 2 36.32 -40.74 -9.89
CA ASN A 2 35.07 -40.28 -9.29
C ASN A 2 35.14 -40.71 -7.82
N ARG A 3 35.38 -39.75 -6.93
CA ARG A 3 35.27 -39.96 -5.48
C ARG A 3 33.99 -39.28 -5.02
N GLU A 4 32.90 -40.05 -5.08
CA GLU A 4 31.89 -39.97 -4.02
C GLU A 4 32.57 -40.27 -2.70
N LEU A 5 32.38 -39.42 -1.69
CA LEU A 5 32.40 -39.81 -0.29
C LEU A 5 31.42 -38.88 0.46
N ARG A 6 30.22 -39.42 0.70
CA ARG A 6 29.26 -38.95 1.70
C ARG A 6 29.79 -39.23 3.11
N SER A 7 29.54 -38.31 4.04
CA SER A 7 29.41 -38.51 5.51
C SER A 7 29.21 -37.11 6.11
N GLU A 8 28.32 -36.77 7.03
CA GLU A 8 27.29 -37.40 7.83
C GLU A 8 26.54 -36.20 8.43
N LEU A 9 25.24 -36.06 8.17
CA LEU A 9 24.34 -35.54 9.18
C LEU A 9 23.13 -36.46 9.14
N GLN A 10 23.23 -37.45 10.02
CA GLN A 10 22.13 -38.27 10.51
C GLN A 10 20.96 -37.36 10.88
N PHE A 11 19.73 -37.76 10.52
CA PHE A 11 18.79 -38.17 11.57
C PHE A 11 17.60 -38.90 10.95
N GLU A 12 17.06 -39.80 11.74
CA GLU A 12 16.34 -40.98 11.32
C GLU A 12 14.87 -40.73 10.98
N SER A 13 14.35 -41.65 10.19
CA SER A 13 12.93 -41.89 9.99
C SER A 13 12.26 -42.30 11.30
N GLU A 14 11.26 -41.57 11.76
CA GLU A 14 10.17 -42.18 12.54
C GLU A 14 8.82 -41.64 12.08
N SER A 15 8.09 -42.52 11.42
CA SER A 15 6.64 -42.50 11.32
C SER A 15 6.00 -42.49 12.71
N ASN A 16 5.06 -41.57 13.00
CA ASN A 16 3.77 -41.91 13.63
C ASN A 16 2.84 -40.69 13.79
N LEU A 17 1.76 -40.74 13.00
CA LEU A 17 0.34 -40.58 13.34
C LEU A 17 -0.15 -39.62 14.46
N SER A 18 -1.12 -38.79 14.03
CA SER A 18 -2.30 -38.22 14.71
C SER A 18 -2.12 -37.15 15.80
N SER A 19 -2.61 -35.96 15.48
CA SER A 19 -3.70 -35.37 16.26
C SER A 19 -4.52 -34.41 15.39
N ASP A 20 -5.82 -34.68 15.37
CA ASP A 20 -6.85 -33.91 14.71
C ASP A 20 -6.77 -32.43 15.13
N THR A 21 -6.50 -31.55 14.17
CA THR A 21 -7.00 -30.18 14.26
C THR A 21 -7.75 -29.87 12.97
N ASP A 22 -9.04 -29.70 13.19
CA ASP A 22 -10.08 -29.39 12.22
C ASP A 22 -9.89 -27.93 11.75
N VAL A 23 -9.06 -27.71 10.73
CA VAL A 23 -9.02 -26.44 9.96
C VAL A 23 -8.86 -26.77 8.48
N GLY A 24 -9.94 -27.28 7.89
CA GLY A 24 -10.06 -27.54 6.46
C GLY A 24 -10.23 -26.26 5.64
N ALA A 25 -9.10 -25.76 5.12
CA ALA A 25 -8.91 -25.23 3.77
C ALA A 25 -10.02 -24.38 3.10
N ASP A 26 -10.05 -23.09 3.42
CA ASP A 26 -10.30 -22.05 2.41
C ASP A 26 -8.98 -21.30 2.18
N ARG A 27 -8.19 -21.82 1.22
CA ARG A 27 -6.99 -21.14 0.73
C ARG A 27 -7.43 -19.98 -0.16
N ASP A 28 -7.77 -18.85 0.44
CA ASP A 28 -7.89 -17.57 -0.26
C ASP A 28 -6.50 -17.04 -0.64
N ALA A 29 -5.87 -17.73 -1.57
CA ALA A 29 -4.70 -17.25 -2.29
C ALA A 29 -5.13 -16.20 -3.33
N ASN A 30 -5.70 -15.07 -2.88
CA ASN A 30 -5.83 -13.86 -3.70
C ASN A 30 -6.09 -12.57 -2.89
N VAL A 31 -5.20 -12.23 -1.95
CA VAL A 31 -5.13 -10.86 -1.43
C VAL A 31 -3.89 -10.17 -2.01
N ASN A 32 -3.74 -10.10 -3.35
CA ASN A 32 -2.69 -9.25 -3.90
C ASN A 32 -2.84 -8.87 -5.40
N LEU A 33 -3.85 -8.05 -5.75
CA LEU A 33 -3.80 -7.23 -6.98
C LEU A 33 -4.40 -5.82 -6.83
N LYS A 34 -5.12 -5.51 -5.74
CA LYS A 34 -5.77 -4.19 -5.56
C LYS A 34 -4.94 -3.17 -4.78
N GLU A 35 -3.97 -3.61 -3.97
CA GLU A 35 -3.10 -2.71 -3.20
C GLU A 35 -1.93 -2.14 -4.02
N ALA A 36 -1.67 -2.69 -5.21
CA ALA A 36 -0.51 -2.36 -6.04
C ALA A 36 -0.70 -1.18 -7.02
N GLN A 37 -1.86 -0.51 -7.04
CA GLN A 37 -2.16 0.55 -8.01
C GLN A 37 -2.58 1.89 -7.38
N MET A 38 -1.97 2.27 -6.26
CA MET A 38 -2.11 3.63 -5.72
C MET A 38 -0.86 4.45 -6.01
N ASN A 39 -0.99 5.49 -6.85
CA ASN A 39 0.11 6.40 -7.17
C ASN A 39 0.10 7.61 -6.21
N PRO A 40 1.11 7.77 -5.33
CA PRO A 40 1.16 8.88 -4.37
C PRO A 40 1.38 10.26 -5.02
N LEU A 41 1.68 10.30 -6.33
CA LEU A 41 1.82 11.52 -7.13
C LEU A 41 0.53 11.92 -7.86
N VAL A 42 -0.54 11.13 -7.75
CA VAL A 42 -1.81 11.35 -8.47
C VAL A 42 -2.90 11.78 -7.49
N CYS A 43 -3.60 12.86 -7.82
CA CYS A 43 -4.73 13.37 -7.06
C CYS A 43 -5.88 12.35 -7.07
N PRO A 44 -6.38 11.90 -5.90
CA PRO A 44 -7.44 10.91 -5.82
C PRO A 44 -8.81 11.44 -6.26
N LEU A 45 -8.95 12.75 -6.45
CA LEU A 45 -10.20 13.41 -6.85
C LEU A 45 -10.32 13.61 -8.37
N CYS A 46 -9.21 13.90 -9.06
CA CYS A 46 -9.23 14.22 -10.49
C CYS A 46 -8.31 13.36 -11.36
N GLY A 47 -7.45 12.51 -10.78
CA GLY A 47 -6.53 11.66 -11.54
C GLY A 47 -5.29 12.37 -12.10
N GLU A 48 -5.19 13.70 -11.96
CA GLU A 48 -4.04 14.49 -12.39
C GLU A 48 -2.92 14.52 -11.34
N ALA A 49 -1.74 15.04 -11.71
CA ALA A 49 -0.64 15.22 -10.77
C ALA A 49 -1.06 16.05 -9.53
N ASN A 50 -0.75 15.55 -8.33
CA ASN A 50 -1.08 16.26 -7.08
C ASN A 50 -0.05 17.31 -6.66
N GLY A 51 1.13 17.32 -7.27
CA GLY A 51 2.22 18.23 -6.94
C GLY A 51 2.85 17.97 -5.56
N CYS A 52 2.72 16.75 -5.03
CA CYS A 52 3.29 16.40 -3.72
C CYS A 52 4.82 16.30 -3.80
N SER A 53 5.53 17.33 -3.31
CA SER A 53 7.00 17.34 -3.26
C SER A 53 7.55 16.18 -2.42
N TYR A 54 6.85 15.78 -1.35
CA TYR A 54 7.27 14.67 -0.50
C TYR A 54 7.25 13.32 -1.23
N ALA A 55 6.17 13.02 -1.96
CA ALA A 55 6.09 11.82 -2.79
C ALA A 55 7.08 11.85 -3.96
N ALA A 56 7.51 13.04 -4.39
CA ALA A 56 8.53 13.23 -5.42
C ALA A 56 9.98 13.17 -4.88
N GLY A 57 10.17 12.93 -3.58
CA GLY A 57 11.50 12.76 -2.97
C GLY A 57 12.12 14.04 -2.39
N ALA A 58 11.38 15.14 -2.33
CA ALA A 58 11.80 16.37 -1.67
C ALA A 58 11.25 16.46 -0.22
N PRO A 59 11.79 17.32 0.65
CA PRO A 59 11.27 17.52 1.99
C PRO A 59 9.79 17.93 1.99
N HIS A 60 9.02 17.42 2.97
CA HIS A 60 7.61 17.83 3.13
C HIS A 60 7.45 19.33 3.36
N SER A 61 8.45 19.99 3.97
CA SER A 61 8.47 21.43 4.19
C SER A 61 8.34 22.24 2.89
N GLU A 62 8.77 21.68 1.76
CA GLU A 62 8.75 22.30 0.44
C GLU A 62 7.47 21.98 -0.35
N CYS A 63 6.59 21.11 0.17
CA CYS A 63 5.34 20.80 -0.48
C CYS A 63 4.40 22.00 -0.40
N TRP A 64 3.72 22.32 -1.51
CA TRP A 64 2.75 23.41 -1.54
C TRP A 64 1.65 23.28 -0.48
N CYS A 65 1.32 22.04 -0.09
CA CYS A 65 0.28 21.78 0.92
C CYS A 65 0.65 22.34 2.29
N ASN A 66 1.94 22.54 2.58
CA ASN A 66 2.41 23.12 3.84
C ASN A 66 1.98 24.59 3.99
N GLN A 67 1.72 25.28 2.89
CA GLN A 67 1.26 26.68 2.86
C GLN A 67 -0.24 26.79 2.58
N ALA A 68 -0.94 25.67 2.42
CA ALA A 68 -2.34 25.65 2.04
C ALA A 68 -3.26 25.50 3.26
N VAL A 69 -4.36 26.26 3.27
CA VAL A 69 -5.46 26.06 4.22
C VAL A 69 -6.48 25.11 3.61
N PHE A 70 -6.82 24.04 4.35
CA PHE A 70 -7.78 23.03 3.96
C PHE A 70 -9.10 23.24 4.73
N PRO A 71 -10.22 23.57 4.05
CA PRO A 71 -11.53 23.69 4.68
C PRO A 71 -11.99 22.35 5.28
N GLU A 72 -12.91 22.43 6.25
CA GLU A 72 -13.55 21.24 6.81
C GLU A 72 -14.27 20.44 5.72
N GLY A 73 -14.22 19.11 5.81
CA GLY A 73 -14.88 18.20 4.88
C GLY A 73 -14.22 18.05 3.50
N VAL A 74 -13.13 18.77 3.19
CA VAL A 74 -12.46 18.61 1.88
C VAL A 74 -11.95 17.19 1.65
N PHE A 75 -11.48 16.52 2.71
CA PHE A 75 -10.98 15.15 2.63
C PHE A 75 -12.08 14.08 2.62
N ASP A 76 -13.33 14.44 2.94
CA ASP A 76 -14.45 13.50 2.89
C ASP A 76 -14.80 13.11 1.46
N ARG A 77 -14.45 13.96 0.49
CA ARG A 77 -14.58 13.67 -0.94
C ARG A 77 -13.60 12.61 -1.44
N ILE A 78 -12.57 12.28 -0.68
CA ILE A 78 -11.59 11.26 -1.06
C ILE A 78 -12.20 9.87 -0.79
N PRO A 79 -12.20 8.95 -1.77
CA PRO A 79 -12.58 7.55 -1.56
C PRO A 79 -11.83 6.93 -0.38
N THR A 80 -12.52 6.18 0.48
CA THR A 80 -11.97 5.64 1.73
C THR A 80 -10.66 4.87 1.51
N GLU A 81 -10.57 4.13 0.41
CA GLU A 81 -9.42 3.31 0.02
C GLU A 81 -8.18 4.17 -0.32
N GLN A 82 -8.39 5.41 -0.77
CA GLN A 82 -7.32 6.33 -1.19
C GLN A 82 -6.97 7.37 -0.11
N ARG A 83 -7.76 7.45 0.98
CA ARG A 83 -7.46 8.35 2.10
C ARG A 83 -6.14 7.97 2.73
N ARG A 84 -5.32 9.00 3.05
CA ARG A 84 -3.97 8.83 3.62
C ARG A 84 -2.97 8.10 2.70
N LYS A 85 -3.30 7.89 1.42
CA LYS A 85 -2.43 7.24 0.42
C LYS A 85 -1.90 8.22 -0.62
N SER A 86 -2.71 9.19 -1.03
CA SER A 86 -2.31 10.29 -1.90
C SER A 86 -2.94 11.62 -1.45
N CYS A 87 -2.26 12.73 -1.77
CA CYS A 87 -2.75 14.08 -1.53
C CYS A 87 -3.67 14.55 -2.67
N ILE A 88 -4.63 15.42 -2.36
CA ILE A 88 -5.37 16.20 -3.39
C ILE A 88 -4.44 17.20 -4.07
N CYS A 89 -4.78 17.71 -5.25
CA CYS A 89 -4.04 18.79 -5.93
C CYS A 89 -4.54 20.19 -5.54
N GLN A 90 -3.75 21.24 -5.86
CA GLN A 90 -4.13 22.64 -5.64
C GLN A 90 -5.44 23.01 -6.34
N THR A 91 -5.65 22.52 -7.57
CA THR A 91 -6.86 22.78 -8.35
C THR A 91 -8.11 22.25 -7.66
N CYS A 92 -8.09 20.99 -7.23
CA CYS A 92 -9.22 20.40 -6.49
C CYS A 92 -9.50 21.12 -5.17
N LEU A 93 -8.46 21.57 -4.46
CA LEU A 93 -8.62 22.39 -3.26
C LEU A 93 -9.27 23.74 -3.59
N ALA A 94 -8.84 24.42 -4.66
CA ALA A 94 -9.41 25.69 -5.09
C ALA A 94 -10.87 25.54 -5.54
N GLU A 95 -11.19 24.49 -6.30
CA GLU A 95 -12.56 24.18 -6.71
C GLU A 95 -13.47 23.86 -5.52
N PHE A 96 -12.95 23.17 -4.49
CA PHE A 96 -13.71 22.96 -3.26
C PHE A 96 -14.05 24.30 -2.60
N LYS A 97 -13.06 25.20 -2.47
CA LYS A 97 -13.24 26.53 -1.88
C LYS A 97 -14.19 27.43 -2.66
N ALA A 98 -14.23 27.30 -3.99
CA ALA A 98 -15.11 28.11 -4.83
C ALA A 98 -16.59 27.66 -4.80
N ARG A 99 -16.87 26.45 -4.30
CA ARG A 99 -18.21 25.86 -4.25
C ARG A 99 -18.86 25.91 -2.86
N GLY A 100 -18.12 26.34 -1.83
CA GLY A 100 -18.59 26.52 -0.45
C GLY A 100 -18.63 27.98 -0.08
#